data_AF-A0A9P0C5P0-F1
#
_entry.id   AF-A0A9P0C5P0-F1
#
_cell.length_a   1.000
_cell.length_b   1.000
_cell.length_c   1.000
_cell.angle_alpha   90.00
_cell.angle_beta   90.00
_cell.angle_gamma   90.00
#
_symmetry.space_group_name_H-M   'P 1'
#
loop_
_entity.id
_entity.type
_entity.pdbx_description
1 polymer ?
#
loop_
_entity_poly.entity_id
_entity_poly.type
_entity_poly.pdbx_seq_one_letter_code
_entity_poly.pdbx_strand_id
1 'polypeptide(L)'
;MQWANFSVLGGMTTITMMTFAALTEFLKSDKSGKAITQGVVFLSYVMSAVLVMFTFYYSATLLQESSEDIRFALWNHDWIKTGFRHKKLLKMFLLRLNSPIRMKTFQFRPIHLERFSNFIANSFSYITFLLQLARAK
;
A
#
# COMPACT_ATOMS: atom_id res chain seq x y z
N MET A 1 5.10 -8.26 13.35
CA MET A 1 4.84 -7.54 12.07
C MET A 1 4.11 -6.20 12.23
N GLN A 2 3.10 -6.05 13.09
CA GLN A 2 2.40 -4.77 13.27
C GLN A 2 3.31 -3.61 13.74
N TRP A 3 4.33 -3.90 14.56
CA TRP A 3 5.31 -2.91 15.03
C TRP A 3 6.18 -2.31 13.91
N ALA A 4 6.54 -3.11 12.89
CA ALA A 4 7.31 -2.62 11.75
C ALA A 4 6.46 -1.66 10.90
N ASN A 5 5.22 -2.03 10.61
CA ASN A 5 4.29 -1.17 9.86
C ASN A 5 3.96 0.13 10.63
N PHE A 6 3.81 0.05 11.95
CA PHE A 6 3.59 1.23 12.80
C PHE A 6 4.83 2.14 12.83
N SER A 7 6.04 1.57 12.91
CA SER A 7 7.29 2.33 12.87
C SER A 7 7.54 3.00 11.51
N VAL A 8 7.19 2.32 10.40
CA VAL A 8 7.29 2.88 9.04
C VAL A 8 6.27 4.01 8.85
N LEU A 9 5.04 3.83 9.34
CA LEU A 9 4.01 4.88 9.28
C LEU A 9 4.40 6.11 10.11
N GLY A 10 4.92 5.92 11.32
CA GLY A 10 5.45 6.99 12.18
C GLY A 10 6.69 7.68 11.59
N GLY A 11 7.56 6.92 10.92
CA GLY A 11 8.70 7.44 10.16
C GLY A 11 8.25 8.31 8.98
N MET A 12 7.20 7.91 8.28
CA MET A 12 6.65 8.68 7.16
C MET A 12 6.01 9.99 7.59
N THR A 13 5.27 10.00 8.71
CA THR A 13 4.67 11.23 9.26
C THR A 13 5.70 12.20 9.83
N THR A 14 6.83 11.69 10.31
CA THR A 14 7.94 12.54 10.81
C THR A 14 8.72 13.15 9.65
N ILE A 15 8.93 12.41 8.55
CA ILE A 15 9.51 12.96 7.31
C ILE A 15 8.62 14.06 6.74
N THR A 16 7.29 13.88 6.71
CA THR A 16 6.38 14.92 6.20
C THR A 16 6.35 16.16 7.11
N MET A 17 6.35 15.98 8.44
CA MET A 17 6.51 17.09 9.40
C MET A 17 7.85 17.82 9.25
N MET A 18 8.97 17.11 9.06
CA MET A 18 10.27 17.72 8.84
C MET A 18 10.34 18.50 7.53
N THR A 19 9.74 17.98 6.45
CA THR A 19 9.66 18.73 5.18
C THR A 19 8.78 19.97 5.28
N PHE A 20 7.73 19.95 6.11
CA PHE A 20 6.89 21.11 6.38
C PHE A 20 7.60 22.15 7.27
N ALA A 21 8.32 21.71 8.30
CA ALA A 21 9.13 22.58 9.16
C ALA A 21 10.23 23.29 8.37
N ALA A 22 10.99 22.56 7.56
CA ALA A 22 11.99 23.13 6.65
C ALA A 22 11.35 24.17 5.70
N LEU A 23 10.15 23.89 5.18
CA LEU A 23 9.41 24.81 4.31
C LEU A 23 9.07 26.14 5.00
N THR A 24 8.72 26.13 6.29
CA THR A 24 8.49 27.38 7.05
C THR A 24 9.77 28.21 7.25
N GLU A 25 10.93 27.56 7.36
CA GLU A 25 12.22 28.22 7.48
C GLU A 25 12.73 28.76 6.14
N PHE A 26 12.53 28.03 5.04
CA PHE A 26 12.96 28.44 3.70
C PHE A 26 12.06 29.48 3.03
N LEU A 27 10.77 29.59 3.40
CA LEU A 27 9.89 30.67 2.92
C LEU A 27 10.33 32.07 3.39
N LYS A 28 11.16 32.14 4.45
CA LYS A 28 11.86 33.36 4.87
C LYS A 28 13.06 33.71 3.98
N SER A 29 13.58 32.76 3.19
CA SER A 29 14.72 32.97 2.29
C SER A 29 14.28 33.48 0.91
N ASP A 30 15.23 34.11 0.22
CA ASP A 30 15.09 34.97 -0.98
C ASP A 30 14.23 34.39 -2.13
N LYS A 31 13.73 35.25 -3.04
CA LYS A 31 12.73 34.92 -4.09
C LYS A 31 13.12 33.73 -4.99
N SER A 32 14.41 33.54 -5.27
CA SER A 32 14.92 32.43 -6.08
C SER A 32 14.91 31.08 -5.33
N GLY A 33 15.16 31.09 -4.02
CA GLY A 33 15.14 29.90 -3.18
C GLY A 33 13.73 29.31 -3.00
N LYS A 34 12.69 30.14 -3.11
CA LYS A 34 11.28 29.72 -2.91
C LYS A 34 10.81 28.72 -3.96
N ALA A 35 11.15 28.93 -5.24
CA ALA A 35 10.73 28.03 -6.32
C ALA A 35 11.41 26.65 -6.23
N ILE A 36 12.71 26.64 -5.91
CA ILE A 36 13.49 25.40 -5.73
C ILE A 36 12.95 24.63 -4.53
N THR A 37 12.71 25.31 -3.41
CA THR A 37 12.16 24.69 -2.19
C THR A 37 10.77 24.09 -2.43
N GLN A 38 9.89 24.80 -3.16
CA GLN A 38 8.57 24.29 -3.53
C GLN A 38 8.64 23.01 -4.38
N GLY A 39 9.57 22.95 -5.33
CA GLY A 39 9.80 21.76 -6.15
C GLY A 39 10.27 20.56 -5.32
N VAL A 40 11.23 20.78 -4.41
CA VAL A 40 11.76 19.73 -3.53
C VAL A 40 10.67 19.20 -2.59
N VAL A 41 9.82 20.06 -2.05
CA VAL A 41 8.74 19.65 -1.14
C VAL A 41 7.64 18.88 -1.87
N PHE A 42 7.27 19.30 -3.07
CA PHE A 42 6.33 18.55 -3.88
C PHE A 42 6.86 17.14 -4.18
N LEU A 43 8.14 17.04 -4.55
CA LEU A 43 8.78 15.75 -4.83
C LEU A 43 8.83 14.86 -3.58
N SER A 44 9.20 15.41 -2.41
CA SER A 44 9.24 14.65 -1.16
C SER A 44 7.85 14.18 -0.72
N TYR A 45 6.82 15.01 -0.91
CA TYR A 45 5.44 14.64 -0.62
C TYR A 45 4.97 13.49 -1.51
N VAL A 46 5.15 13.61 -2.83
CA VAL A 46 4.76 12.55 -3.78
C VAL A 46 5.50 11.25 -3.47
N MET A 47 6.81 11.31 -3.19
CA MET A 47 7.60 10.12 -2.83
C MET A 47 7.07 9.46 -1.55
N SER A 48 6.76 10.24 -0.52
CA SER A 48 6.19 9.72 0.73
C SER A 48 4.84 9.02 0.51
N ALA A 49 3.96 9.62 -0.30
CA ALA A 49 2.65 9.06 -0.60
C ALA A 49 2.75 7.73 -1.38
N VAL A 50 3.66 7.65 -2.34
CA VAL A 50 3.93 6.43 -3.12
C VAL A 50 4.45 5.32 -2.22
N LEU A 51 5.36 5.63 -1.28
CA LEU A 51 5.89 4.64 -0.34
C LEU A 51 4.84 4.12 0.66
N VAL A 52 3.95 4.99 1.16
CA VAL A 52 2.83 4.57 2.03
C VAL A 52 1.92 3.61 1.27
N MET A 53 1.55 3.98 0.05
CA MET A 53 0.73 3.13 -0.82
C MET A 53 1.43 1.79 -1.07
N PHE A 54 2.71 1.79 -1.47
CA PHE A 54 3.47 0.57 -1.72
C PHE A 54 3.45 -0.38 -0.51
N THR A 55 3.70 0.14 0.70
CA THR A 55 3.70 -0.63 1.94
C THR A 55 2.34 -1.28 2.21
N PHE A 56 1.26 -0.55 1.93
CA PHE A 56 -0.11 -1.04 2.07
C PHE A 56 -0.43 -2.18 1.07
N TYR A 57 -0.11 -1.98 -0.21
CA TYR A 57 -0.31 -3.00 -1.26
C TYR A 57 0.54 -4.26 -1.03
N TYR A 58 1.78 -4.09 -0.55
CA TYR A 58 2.66 -5.20 -0.19
C TYR A 58 2.10 -6.01 0.98
N SER A 59 1.67 -5.32 2.06
CA SER A 59 1.07 -5.99 3.22
C SER A 59 -0.22 -6.73 2.88
N ALA A 60 -1.06 -6.16 2.01
CA ALA A 60 -2.28 -6.81 1.54
C ALA A 60 -1.99 -8.07 0.72
N THR A 61 -0.97 -8.02 -0.14
CA THR A 61 -0.55 -9.17 -0.96
C THR A 61 0.00 -10.30 -0.09
N LEU A 62 0.88 -9.98 0.86
CA LEU A 62 1.44 -10.95 1.81
C LEU A 62 0.35 -11.63 2.66
N LEU A 63 -0.66 -10.87 3.09
CA LEU A 63 -1.78 -11.42 3.86
C LEU A 63 -2.60 -12.40 3.03
N GLN A 64 -2.82 -12.09 1.74
CA GLN A 64 -3.55 -12.98 0.85
C GLN A 64 -2.76 -14.28 0.61
N GLU A 65 -1.46 -14.19 0.33
CA GLU A 65 -0.59 -15.34 0.12
C GLU A 65 -0.54 -16.25 1.36
N SER A 66 -0.39 -15.65 2.54
CA SER A 66 -0.42 -16.38 3.81
C SER A 66 -1.76 -17.09 4.04
N SER A 67 -2.87 -16.47 3.66
CA SER A 67 -4.21 -17.09 3.77
C SER A 67 -4.38 -18.26 2.80
N GLU A 68 -3.78 -18.20 1.61
CA GLU A 68 -3.82 -19.27 0.62
C GLU A 68 -2.94 -20.46 1.06
N ASP A 69 -1.77 -20.19 1.65
CA ASP A 69 -0.87 -21.22 2.16
C ASP A 69 -1.48 -21.99 3.33
N ILE A 70 -2.13 -21.30 4.29
CA ILE A 70 -2.89 -21.95 5.36
C ILE A 70 -3.99 -22.84 4.79
N ARG A 71 -4.67 -22.41 3.72
CA ARG A 71 -5.72 -23.20 3.06
C ARG A 71 -5.14 -24.47 2.42
N PHE A 72 -3.97 -24.38 1.80
CA PHE A 72 -3.27 -25.52 1.20
C PHE A 72 -2.75 -26.51 2.25
N ALA A 73 -2.14 -26.01 3.33
CA ALA A 73 -1.71 -26.82 4.46
C ALA A 73 -2.87 -27.57 5.12
N LEU A 74 -4.03 -26.93 5.26
CA LEU A 74 -5.23 -27.55 5.81
C LEU A 74 -5.81 -28.63 4.89
N TRP A 75 -5.63 -28.49 3.57
CA TRP A 75 -6.04 -29.48 2.58
C TRP A 75 -5.15 -30.72 2.58
N ASN A 76 -3.83 -30.53 2.73
CA ASN A 76 -2.84 -31.61 2.77
C ASN A 76 -2.78 -32.36 4.12
N HIS A 77 -3.45 -31.85 5.15
CA HIS A 77 -3.53 -32.53 6.43
C HIS A 77 -4.31 -33.85 6.31
N ASP A 78 -3.89 -34.89 7.05
CA ASP A 78 -4.47 -36.24 7.05
C ASP A 78 -5.87 -36.26 7.71
N TRP A 79 -6.85 -35.60 7.09
CA TRP A 79 -8.18 -35.31 7.64
C TRP A 79 -9.04 -36.57 7.84
N ILE A 80 -8.72 -37.66 7.15
CA ILE A 80 -9.46 -38.93 7.22
C ILE A 80 -9.31 -39.59 8.60
N LYS A 81 -8.11 -39.53 9.20
CA LYS A 81 -7.77 -40.21 10.47
C LYS A 81 -8.17 -39.41 11.72
N THR A 82 -8.68 -38.19 11.57
CA THR A 82 -9.04 -37.33 12.70
C THR A 82 -10.45 -37.59 13.26
N GLY A 83 -10.64 -37.32 14.56
CA GLY A 83 -11.92 -37.49 15.24
C GLY A 83 -13.02 -36.54 14.74
N PHE A 84 -14.28 -36.88 15.00
CA PHE A 84 -15.47 -36.17 14.49
C PHE A 84 -15.50 -34.66 14.84
N ARG A 85 -15.08 -34.29 16.06
CA ARG A 85 -14.98 -32.88 16.49
C ARG A 85 -13.97 -32.09 15.66
N HIS A 86 -12.80 -32.67 15.38
CA HIS A 86 -11.76 -32.03 14.57
C HIS A 86 -12.21 -31.84 13.12
N LYS A 87 -12.87 -32.84 12.52
CA LYS A 87 -13.43 -32.74 11.17
C LYS A 87 -14.45 -31.60 11.04
N LYS A 88 -15.32 -31.40 12.04
CA LYS A 88 -16.31 -30.31 12.04
C LYS A 88 -15.63 -28.93 12.08
N LEU A 89 -14.61 -28.78 12.93
CA LEU A 89 -13.81 -27.55 13.05
C LEU A 89 -13.02 -27.26 11.77
N LEU A 90 -12.37 -28.28 11.20
CA LEU A 90 -11.65 -28.22 9.93
C LEU A 90 -12.55 -27.73 8.81
N LYS A 91 -13.77 -28.30 8.71
CA LYS A 91 -14.75 -27.94 7.69
C LYS A 91 -15.22 -26.49 7.83
N MET A 92 -15.44 -26.00 9.05
CA MET A 92 -15.78 -24.60 9.32
C MET A 92 -14.64 -23.65 8.94
N PHE A 93 -13.39 -24.00 9.29
CA PHE A 93 -12.21 -23.22 8.93
C PHE A 93 -12.02 -23.16 7.42
N LEU A 94 -12.13 -24.30 6.74
CA LEU A 94 -12.01 -24.38 5.29
C LEU A 94 -13.10 -23.56 4.59
N LEU A 95 -14.35 -23.61 5.08
CA LEU A 95 -15.46 -22.80 4.54
C LEU A 95 -15.16 -21.30 4.64
N ARG A 96 -14.56 -20.87 5.75
CA ARG A 96 -14.16 -19.47 5.96
C ARG A 96 -12.95 -19.09 5.09
N LEU A 97 -11.93 -19.94 5.00
CA LEU A 97 -10.73 -19.72 4.19
C LEU A 97 -11.00 -19.76 2.68
N ASN A 98 -12.06 -20.45 2.25
CA ASN A 98 -12.47 -20.48 0.85
C ASN A 98 -13.13 -19.17 0.40
N SER A 99 -13.54 -18.31 1.34
CA SER A 99 -13.78 -16.89 1.07
C SER A 99 -12.44 -16.17 1.21
N PRO A 100 -11.74 -15.85 0.12
CA PRO A 100 -10.41 -15.27 0.22
C PRO A 100 -10.49 -13.95 0.99
N ILE A 101 -9.57 -13.79 1.95
CA ILE A 101 -9.39 -12.56 2.71
C ILE A 101 -8.86 -11.50 1.74
N ARG A 102 -9.79 -10.94 0.96
CA ARG A 102 -9.52 -9.83 0.06
C ARG A 102 -9.81 -8.59 0.87
N MET A 103 -8.78 -7.83 1.23
CA MET A 103 -8.97 -6.44 1.62
C MET A 103 -9.59 -5.73 0.41
N LYS A 104 -10.92 -5.60 0.41
CA LYS A 104 -11.64 -4.84 -0.60
C LYS A 104 -11.79 -3.43 -0.03
N THR A 105 -11.14 -2.45 -0.65
CA THR A 105 -11.49 -1.07 -0.36
C THR A 105 -12.78 -0.75 -1.11
N PHE A 106 -13.86 -0.53 -0.36
CA PHE A 106 -15.18 -0.02 -0.78
C PHE A 106 -15.94 -0.81 -1.86
N GLN A 107 -15.41 -0.91 -3.09
CA GLN A 107 -15.95 -1.60 -4.27
C GLN A 107 -14.85 -2.07 -5.25
N PHE A 108 -13.57 -1.87 -4.94
CA PHE A 108 -12.47 -2.15 -5.88
C PHE A 108 -12.06 -3.63 -5.91
N ARG A 109 -11.66 -4.05 -7.12
CA ARG A 109 -10.97 -5.32 -7.40
C ARG A 109 -9.79 -5.52 -6.44
N PRO A 110 -9.44 -6.78 -6.11
CA PRO A 110 -8.52 -7.09 -5.01
C PRO A 110 -7.19 -6.34 -5.12
N ILE A 111 -6.70 -5.91 -3.94
CA ILE A 111 -5.52 -5.08 -3.75
C ILE A 111 -4.29 -5.99 -3.93
N HIS A 112 -3.55 -5.79 -5.02
CA HIS A 112 -2.35 -6.55 -5.37
C HIS A 112 -1.24 -5.64 -5.86
N LEU A 113 0.01 -6.06 -5.73
CA LEU A 113 1.18 -5.31 -6.21
C LEU A 113 1.11 -4.96 -7.71
N GLU A 114 0.52 -5.83 -8.53
CA GLU A 114 0.30 -5.58 -9.96
C GLU A 114 -0.67 -4.41 -10.21
N ARG A 115 -1.65 -4.21 -9.32
CA ARG A 115 -2.57 -3.07 -9.41
C ARG A 115 -1.89 -1.76 -9.07
N PHE A 116 -0.93 -1.79 -8.15
CA PHE A 116 -0.12 -0.62 -7.82
C PHE A 116 0.74 -0.16 -9.00
N SER A 117 1.35 -1.09 -9.75
CA SER A 117 2.07 -0.77 -10.99
C SER A 117 1.17 -0.07 -12.01
N ASN A 118 -0.01 -0.62 -12.26
CA ASN A 118 -1.00 -0.02 -13.17
C ASN A 118 -1.48 1.36 -12.69
N PHE A 119 -1.64 1.54 -11.38
CA PHE A 119 -2.02 2.83 -10.79
C PHE A 119 -0.94 3.89 -11.05
N ILE A 120 0.33 3.57 -10.81
CA ILE A 120 1.45 4.47 -11.10
C ILE A 120 1.53 4.81 -12.60
N ALA A 121 1.42 3.80 -13.47
CA ALA A 121 1.46 4.00 -14.92
C ALA A 121 0.35 4.95 -15.40
N ASN A 122 -0.86 4.77 -14.88
CA ASN A 122 -1.99 5.65 -15.18
C ASN A 122 -1.75 7.08 -14.66
N SER A 123 -1.24 7.24 -13.44
CA SER A 123 -0.88 8.56 -12.89
C SER A 123 0.16 9.28 -13.75
N PHE A 124 1.21 8.60 -14.21
CA PHE A 124 2.19 9.19 -15.13
C PHE A 124 1.59 9.58 -16.48
N SER A 125 0.66 8.77 -17.00
CA SER A 125 -0.08 9.09 -18.22
C SER A 125 -0.88 10.39 -18.05
N TYR A 126 -1.60 10.55 -16.93
CA TYR A 126 -2.32 11.80 -16.61
C TYR A 126 -1.39 13.00 -16.49
N ILE A 127 -0.25 12.86 -15.80
CA ILE A 127 0.74 13.94 -15.66
C ILE A 127 1.27 14.34 -17.04
N THR A 128 1.61 13.37 -17.89
CA THR A 128 2.12 13.62 -19.25
C THR A 128 1.07 14.32 -20.11
N PHE A 129 -0.18 13.89 -20.04
CA PHE A 129 -1.30 14.52 -20.74
C PHE A 129 -1.48 15.98 -20.29
N LEU A 130 -1.46 16.25 -18.98
CA LEU A 130 -1.56 17.61 -18.45
C LEU A 130 -0.36 18.49 -18.86
N LEU A 131 0.84 17.92 -18.92
CA LEU A 131 2.04 18.63 -19.40
C LEU A 131 1.95 18.98 -20.89
N GLN A 132 1.39 18.09 -21.71
CA GLN A 132 1.15 18.37 -23.12
C GLN A 132 0.13 19.50 -23.29
N LEU A 133 -0.96 19.46 -22.53
CA LEU A 133 -1.98 20.51 -22.54
C LEU A 133 -1.42 21.87 -22.11
N ALA A 134 -0.54 21.88 -21.10
CA ALA A 134 0.11 23.10 -20.61
C ALA A 134 1.10 23.69 -21.63
N ARG A 135 1.78 22.86 -22.43
CA ARG A 135 2.71 23.31 -23.49
C ARG A 135 2.01 23.74 -24.78
N ALA A 136 0.76 23.33 -25.00
CA ALA A 136 -0.03 23.68 -26.18
C ALA A 136 -0.63 25.09 -26.12
N LYS A 137 -0.29 25.89 -25.10
CA LYS A 137 -0.77 27.24 -24.84
C LYS A 137 0.38 28.24 -24.94
#